data_AF-A0A6A6IUS0-F1
#
_entry.id   AF-A0A6A6IUS0-F1
#
_cell.length_a   1.000
_cell.length_b   1.000
_cell.length_c   1.000
_cell.angle_alpha   90.00
_cell.angle_beta   90.00
_cell.angle_gamma   90.00
#
_symmetry.space_group_name_H-M   'P 1'
#
loop_
_entity.id
_entity.type
_entity.pdbx_description
1 polymer ?
#
loop_
_entity_poly.entity_id
_entity_poly.type
_entity_poly.pdbx_seq_one_letter_code
_entity_poly.pdbx_strand_id
1 'polypeptide(L)'
;MGYSHYWNIMGAAFWQDILPKLVEDSRKIIDASGVHVQYESDDESPPILDAIQGIQFNGRGDDGHETFDICGGDCKTDRKPYDLVVCAILLRAHQLAPSAISIRSDGNWGDWWEAHDLVSRLWPGATVSCPWEETEQTEESVGIKVQYVRFPSALPIRRGVVGIMVVSWPAVNS
;
A
#
# COMPACT_ATOMS: atom_id res chain seq x y z
N MET A 1 4.73 -6.82 -23.32
CA MET A 1 4.12 -6.90 -21.98
C MET A 1 4.83 -5.85 -21.15
N GLY A 2 4.11 -4.86 -20.63
CA GLY A 2 4.70 -3.73 -19.90
C GLY A 2 4.86 -4.02 -18.41
N TYR A 3 5.56 -3.14 -17.71
CA TYR A 3 5.68 -3.12 -16.24
C TYR A 3 4.51 -2.34 -15.65
N SER A 4 3.79 -2.94 -14.71
CA SER A 4 2.45 -2.49 -14.29
C SER A 4 2.26 -2.56 -12.78
N HIS A 5 1.54 -1.58 -12.26
CA HIS A 5 1.14 -1.49 -10.87
C HIS A 5 -0.37 -1.49 -10.74
N TYR A 6 -0.87 -2.10 -9.67
CA TYR A 6 -2.29 -2.24 -9.40
C TYR A 6 -2.56 -1.84 -7.96
N TRP A 7 -3.66 -1.16 -7.71
CA TRP A 7 -4.10 -0.86 -6.36
C TRP A 7 -5.61 -0.83 -6.25
N ASN A 8 -6.08 -1.04 -5.03
CA ASN A 8 -7.49 -0.92 -4.69
C ASN A 8 -7.63 -0.13 -3.40
N ILE A 9 -8.34 0.99 -3.47
CA ILE A 9 -8.61 1.86 -2.32
C ILE A 9 -9.98 1.51 -1.75
N MET A 10 -10.00 1.18 -0.47
CA MET A 10 -11.18 0.75 0.27
C MET A 10 -11.73 1.87 1.15
N GLY A 11 -13.01 2.17 0.96
CA GLY A 11 -13.79 3.03 1.84
C GLY A 11 -13.63 4.53 1.59
N ALA A 12 -14.67 5.29 1.95
CA ALA A 12 -14.72 6.74 1.77
C ALA A 12 -13.70 7.50 2.63
N ALA A 13 -13.27 6.90 3.75
CA ALA A 13 -12.32 7.52 4.68
C ALA A 13 -10.95 7.77 4.05
N PHE A 14 -10.49 6.92 3.11
CA PHE A 14 -9.24 7.20 2.40
C PHE A 14 -9.33 8.54 1.66
N TRP A 15 -10.42 8.74 0.93
CA TRP A 15 -10.63 9.95 0.13
C TRP A 15 -10.83 11.20 0.99
N GLN A 16 -11.48 11.07 2.15
CA GLN A 16 -11.76 12.19 3.03
C GLN A 16 -10.58 12.55 3.95
N ASP A 17 -9.93 11.55 4.53
CA ASP A 17 -8.98 11.73 5.63
C ASP A 17 -7.51 11.55 5.20
N ILE A 18 -7.26 10.74 4.18
CA ILE A 18 -5.90 10.34 3.76
C ILE A 18 -5.44 11.10 2.50
N LEU A 19 -6.31 11.23 1.50
CA LEU A 19 -5.98 11.87 0.23
C LEU A 19 -5.42 13.30 0.40
N PRO A 20 -5.98 14.19 1.23
CA PRO A 20 -5.42 15.53 1.41
C PRO A 20 -3.97 15.48 1.87
N LYS A 21 -3.64 14.54 2.77
CA LYS A 21 -2.28 14.36 3.25
C LYS A 21 -1.36 13.75 2.19
N LEU A 22 -1.87 12.77 1.45
CA LEU A 22 -1.14 12.14 0.35
C LEU A 22 -0.82 13.14 -0.77
N VAL A 23 -1.71 14.08 -1.07
CA VAL A 23 -1.47 15.17 -2.03
C VAL A 23 -0.31 16.07 -1.60
N GLU A 24 -0.25 16.46 -0.32
CA GLU A 24 0.91 17.21 0.22
C GLU A 24 2.20 16.41 0.12
N ASP A 25 2.16 15.14 0.49
CA ASP A 25 3.32 14.27 0.50
C ASP A 25 3.77 13.94 -0.94
N SER A 26 2.86 13.90 -1.91
CA SER A 26 3.13 13.72 -3.35
C SER A 26 3.92 14.90 -3.92
N ARG A 27 3.61 16.14 -3.52
CA ARG A 27 4.42 17.31 -3.89
C ARG A 27 5.87 17.14 -3.46
N LYS A 28 6.09 16.71 -2.21
CA LYS A 28 7.44 16.45 -1.69
C LYS A 28 8.17 15.33 -2.42
N ILE A 29 7.45 14.27 -2.80
CA ILE A 29 8.01 13.17 -3.58
C ILE A 29 8.45 13.67 -4.94
N ILE A 30 7.59 14.39 -5.66
CA ILE A 30 7.92 14.95 -6.98
C ILE A 30 9.16 15.85 -6.88
N ASP A 31 9.15 16.82 -5.95
CA ASP A 31 10.26 17.76 -5.76
C ASP A 31 11.59 17.04 -5.43
N ALA A 32 11.55 16.00 -4.60
CA ALA A 32 12.74 15.27 -4.16
C ALA A 32 13.21 14.19 -5.15
N SER A 33 12.35 13.76 -6.08
CA SER A 33 12.67 12.71 -7.05
C SER A 33 13.64 13.18 -8.14
N GLY A 34 13.62 14.48 -8.47
CA GLY A 34 14.31 15.02 -9.65
C GLY A 34 13.71 14.58 -10.99
N VAL A 35 12.59 13.84 -10.98
CA VAL A 35 11.88 13.40 -12.17
C VAL A 35 10.88 14.47 -12.59
N HIS A 36 10.88 14.80 -13.88
CA HIS A 36 9.91 15.73 -14.43
C HIS A 36 8.60 15.00 -14.75
N VAL A 37 7.51 15.43 -14.12
CA VAL A 37 6.16 14.92 -14.36
C VAL A 37 5.23 16.06 -14.80
N GLN A 38 4.26 15.73 -15.64
CA GLN A 38 3.25 16.65 -16.17
C GLN A 38 1.89 15.95 -16.22
N TYR A 39 0.83 16.61 -16.69
CA TYR A 39 -0.53 16.08 -16.67
C TYR A 39 -0.66 14.79 -17.50
N GLU A 40 -0.33 14.85 -18.78
CA GLU A 40 -0.33 13.74 -19.73
C GLU A 40 0.99 13.76 -20.52
N SER A 41 1.37 12.66 -21.16
CA SER A 41 2.68 12.60 -21.86
C SER A 41 2.88 13.66 -22.94
N ASP A 42 1.80 14.12 -23.55
CA ASP A 42 1.74 15.13 -24.60
C ASP A 42 1.09 16.45 -24.16
N ASP A 43 0.71 16.57 -22.88
CA ASP A 43 0.18 17.79 -22.27
C ASP A 43 1.13 18.32 -21.19
N GLU A 44 1.81 19.43 -21.50
CA GLU A 44 2.78 20.10 -20.60
C GLU A 44 2.11 20.83 -19.42
N SER A 45 0.79 20.72 -19.26
CA SER A 45 0.10 21.21 -18.06
C SER A 45 0.66 20.57 -16.79
N PRO A 46 0.67 21.28 -15.65
CA PRO A 46 1.13 20.72 -14.39
C PRO A 46 0.34 19.45 -13.98
N PRO A 47 0.95 18.54 -13.19
CA PRO A 47 0.23 17.40 -12.65
C PRO A 47 -0.95 17.85 -11.76
N ILE A 48 -2.03 17.07 -11.75
CA ILE A 48 -3.14 17.29 -10.82
C ILE A 48 -2.71 16.77 -9.45
N LEU A 49 -2.70 17.67 -8.47
CA LEU A 49 -2.41 17.38 -7.07
C LEU A 49 -3.45 18.11 -6.22
N ASP A 50 -4.64 17.52 -6.10
CA ASP A 50 -5.80 18.16 -5.49
C ASP A 50 -6.56 17.20 -4.56
N ALA A 51 -7.07 17.72 -3.46
CA ALA A 51 -7.74 16.90 -2.45
C ALA A 51 -9.13 16.39 -2.89
N ILE A 52 -9.68 16.92 -3.98
CA ILE A 52 -10.98 16.53 -4.55
C ILE A 52 -10.76 15.74 -5.85
N GLN A 53 -9.92 16.24 -6.76
CA GLN A 53 -9.66 15.59 -8.05
C GLN A 53 -8.69 14.42 -7.95
N GLY A 54 -7.88 14.34 -6.88
CA GLY A 54 -6.91 13.28 -6.67
C GLY A 54 -5.50 13.66 -7.13
N ILE A 55 -4.77 12.64 -7.57
CA ILE A 55 -3.38 12.73 -8.01
C ILE A 55 -3.32 12.15 -9.41
N GLN A 56 -2.99 12.98 -10.39
CA GLN A 56 -2.85 12.56 -11.78
C GLN A 56 -1.61 13.15 -12.43
N PHE A 57 -0.80 12.30 -13.06
CA PHE A 57 0.40 12.72 -13.79
C PHE A 57 0.96 11.63 -14.71
N ASN A 58 1.84 12.04 -15.62
CA ASN A 58 2.61 11.16 -16.50
C ASN A 58 4.05 11.72 -16.65
N GLY A 59 4.94 10.91 -17.21
CA GLY A 59 6.24 11.39 -17.70
C GLY A 59 6.10 12.19 -19.00
N ARG A 60 7.08 13.04 -19.29
CA ARG A 60 7.04 13.94 -20.46
C ARG A 60 7.48 13.24 -21.75
N GLY A 61 6.66 13.34 -22.80
CA GLY A 61 6.96 12.80 -24.12
C GLY A 61 7.30 11.31 -24.06
N ASP A 62 8.49 10.96 -24.55
CA ASP A 62 8.97 9.56 -24.58
C ASP A 62 9.26 8.96 -23.19
N ASP A 63 9.33 9.80 -22.15
CA ASP A 63 9.43 9.37 -20.75
C ASP A 63 8.07 9.06 -20.13
N GLY A 64 6.96 9.22 -20.87
CA GLY A 64 5.62 8.82 -20.45
C GLY A 64 5.19 7.44 -20.98
N HIS A 65 4.12 6.88 -20.40
CA HIS A 65 3.46 5.67 -20.93
C HIS A 65 1.93 5.71 -20.75
N GLU A 66 1.41 5.24 -19.60
CA GLU A 66 0.01 5.45 -19.20
C GLU A 66 -0.03 6.46 -18.05
N THR A 67 -1.02 7.34 -18.05
CA THR A 67 -1.16 8.36 -17.02
C THR A 67 -1.55 7.71 -15.70
N PHE A 68 -0.75 7.99 -14.66
CA PHE A 68 -1.07 7.59 -13.31
C PHE A 68 -2.25 8.44 -12.83
N ASP A 69 -3.33 7.80 -12.42
CA ASP A 69 -4.45 8.42 -11.71
C ASP A 69 -4.75 7.58 -10.48
N ILE A 70 -4.53 8.11 -9.27
CA ILE A 70 -4.78 7.38 -8.01
C ILE A 70 -6.20 6.80 -7.91
N CYS A 71 -7.17 7.34 -8.64
CA CYS A 71 -8.55 6.82 -8.70
C CYS A 71 -8.73 5.66 -9.70
N GLY A 72 -7.80 5.46 -10.64
CA GLY A 72 -7.90 4.50 -11.74
C GLY A 72 -7.67 3.04 -11.35
N GLY A 73 -6.83 2.77 -10.34
CA GLY A 73 -6.59 1.43 -9.79
C GLY A 73 -5.53 0.60 -10.51
N ASP A 74 -5.03 1.05 -11.66
CA ASP A 74 -3.85 0.48 -12.31
C ASP A 74 -3.12 1.50 -13.20
N CYS A 75 -1.85 1.25 -13.47
CA CYS A 75 -1.02 2.05 -14.37
C CYS A 75 0.14 1.22 -14.91
N LYS A 76 0.32 1.19 -16.23
CA LYS A 76 1.54 0.67 -16.85
C LYS A 76 2.54 1.79 -17.05
N THR A 77 3.71 1.64 -16.45
CA THR A 77 4.77 2.64 -16.54
C THR A 77 5.86 2.24 -17.51
N ASP A 78 5.95 0.96 -17.89
CA ASP A 78 7.01 0.42 -18.75
C ASP A 78 8.44 0.77 -18.26
N ARG A 79 8.60 0.89 -16.93
CA ARG A 79 9.86 1.32 -16.26
C ARG A 79 10.39 2.68 -16.72
N LYS A 80 9.50 3.55 -17.19
CA LYS A 80 9.84 4.93 -17.55
C LYS A 80 10.18 5.75 -16.30
N PRO A 81 10.91 6.87 -16.42
CA PRO A 81 11.41 7.61 -15.25
C PRO A 81 10.35 8.02 -14.22
N TYR A 82 9.13 8.36 -14.65
CA TYR A 82 8.03 8.73 -13.74
C TYR A 82 7.53 7.57 -12.86
N ASP A 83 7.92 6.34 -13.16
CA ASP A 83 7.64 5.15 -12.34
C ASP A 83 8.14 5.32 -10.90
N LEU A 84 9.28 5.98 -10.70
CA LEU A 84 9.80 6.29 -9.36
C LEU A 84 8.77 7.06 -8.52
N VAL A 85 8.12 8.06 -9.14
CA VAL A 85 7.10 8.89 -8.49
C VAL A 85 5.84 8.08 -8.22
N VAL A 86 5.41 7.25 -9.19
CA VAL A 86 4.27 6.34 -9.03
C VAL A 86 4.48 5.39 -7.84
N CYS A 87 5.60 4.66 -7.82
CA CYS A 87 5.93 3.72 -6.76
C CYS A 87 6.03 4.42 -5.39
N ALA A 88 6.68 5.58 -5.31
CA ALA A 88 6.82 6.32 -4.06
C ALA A 88 5.47 6.82 -3.50
N ILE A 89 4.56 7.28 -4.35
CA ILE A 89 3.22 7.71 -3.93
C ILE A 89 2.40 6.52 -3.43
N LEU A 90 2.47 5.37 -4.12
CA LEU A 90 1.79 4.15 -3.67
C LEU A 90 2.33 3.65 -2.34
N LEU A 91 3.65 3.64 -2.15
CA LEU A 91 4.27 3.32 -0.85
C LEU A 91 3.79 4.28 0.24
N ARG A 92 3.75 5.58 -0.06
CA ARG A 92 3.32 6.58 0.91
C ARG A 92 1.84 6.43 1.28
N ALA A 93 0.98 6.12 0.30
CA ALA A 93 -0.42 5.82 0.54
C ALA A 93 -0.58 4.61 1.47
N HIS A 94 0.19 3.55 1.25
CA HIS A 94 0.19 2.37 2.11
C HIS A 94 0.69 2.66 3.53
N GLN A 95 1.71 3.51 3.70
CA GLN A 95 2.14 3.94 5.04
C GLN A 95 1.06 4.72 5.80
N LEU A 96 0.32 5.56 5.10
CA LEU A 96 -0.73 6.39 5.72
C LEU A 96 -1.97 5.57 6.09
N ALA A 97 -2.31 4.55 5.29
CA ALA A 97 -3.52 3.77 5.50
C ALA A 97 -3.37 2.31 5.01
N PRO A 98 -2.56 1.48 5.70
CA PRO A 98 -2.21 0.14 5.21
C PRO A 98 -3.42 -0.80 5.09
N SER A 99 -4.48 -0.58 5.86
CA SER A 99 -5.74 -1.35 5.76
C SER A 99 -6.72 -0.80 4.72
N ALA A 100 -6.49 0.41 4.19
CA ALA A 100 -7.40 1.06 3.25
C ALA A 100 -6.88 1.00 1.81
N ILE A 101 -5.64 0.57 1.57
CA ILE A 101 -5.10 0.39 0.22
C ILE A 101 -4.38 -0.94 0.11
N SER A 102 -4.77 -1.73 -0.90
CA SER A 102 -4.05 -2.93 -1.33
C SER A 102 -3.28 -2.60 -2.60
N ILE A 103 -2.01 -3.00 -2.68
CA ILE A 103 -1.13 -2.74 -3.83
C ILE A 103 -0.57 -4.06 -4.34
N ARG A 104 -0.40 -4.18 -5.65
CA ARG A 104 0.31 -5.27 -6.34
C ARG A 104 1.15 -4.71 -7.48
N SER A 105 2.17 -5.44 -7.89
CA SER A 105 3.00 -5.14 -9.06
C SER A 105 3.30 -6.44 -9.80
N ASP A 106 3.53 -6.35 -11.11
CA ASP A 106 4.10 -7.47 -11.88
C ASP A 106 5.65 -7.55 -11.78
N GLY A 107 6.28 -6.61 -11.06
CA GLY A 107 7.67 -6.68 -10.62
C GLY A 107 7.89 -7.35 -9.27
N ASN A 108 9.13 -7.24 -8.81
CA ASN A 108 9.56 -7.68 -7.49
C ASN A 108 9.89 -6.48 -6.58
N TRP A 109 10.09 -6.75 -5.28
CA TRP A 109 10.37 -5.69 -4.31
C TRP A 109 11.67 -4.91 -4.60
N GLY A 110 12.67 -5.56 -5.20
CA GLY A 110 13.91 -4.90 -5.62
C GLY A 110 13.71 -3.84 -6.70
N ASP A 111 12.70 -3.98 -7.55
CA ASP A 111 12.34 -2.98 -8.57
C ASP A 111 11.84 -1.67 -7.91
N TRP A 112 11.37 -1.74 -6.66
CA TRP A 112 10.83 -0.60 -5.91
C TRP A 112 11.87 0.03 -4.96
N TRP A 113 13.13 -0.41 -4.98
CA TRP A 113 14.13 0.00 -3.99
C TRP A 113 14.44 1.51 -4.03
N GLU A 114 14.45 2.12 -5.22
CA GLU A 114 14.67 3.57 -5.35
C GLU A 114 13.52 4.37 -4.73
N ALA A 115 12.27 3.92 -4.94
CA ALA A 115 11.09 4.51 -4.32
C ALA A 115 11.11 4.31 -2.79
N HIS A 116 11.49 3.12 -2.33
CA HIS A 116 11.68 2.82 -0.92
C HIS A 116 12.72 3.76 -0.28
N ASP A 117 13.89 3.94 -0.90
CA ASP A 117 14.94 4.84 -0.41
C ASP A 117 14.45 6.30 -0.35
N LEU A 118 13.77 6.76 -1.41
CA LEU A 118 13.21 8.10 -1.47
C LEU A 118 12.21 8.35 -0.33
N VAL A 119 11.25 7.45 -0.14
CA VAL A 119 10.25 7.53 0.93
C VAL A 119 10.92 7.46 2.30
N SER A 120 11.88 6.56 2.49
CA SER A 120 12.61 6.40 3.76
C SER A 120 13.40 7.67 4.12
N ARG A 121 13.99 8.37 3.15
CA ARG A 121 14.66 9.65 3.38
C ARG A 121 13.70 10.78 3.73
N LEU A 122 12.53 10.84 3.09
CA LEU A 122 11.53 11.87 3.34
C LEU A 122 10.79 11.65 4.68
N TRP A 123 10.65 10.40 5.13
CA TRP A 123 9.98 10.03 6.37
C TRP A 123 10.77 8.99 7.18
N PRO A 124 11.92 9.35 7.78
CA PRO A 124 12.83 8.41 8.44
C PRO A 124 12.25 7.71 9.68
N GLY A 125 11.13 8.19 10.22
CA GLY A 125 10.43 7.56 11.34
C GLY A 125 9.32 6.59 10.92
N ALA A 126 9.02 6.48 9.62
CA ALA A 126 7.98 5.59 9.12
C ALA A 126 8.62 4.35 8.48
N THR A 127 8.18 3.17 8.91
CA THR A 127 8.64 1.91 8.30
C THR A 127 8.07 1.79 6.89
N VAL A 128 8.92 1.50 5.92
CA VAL A 128 8.50 1.15 4.55
C VAL A 128 8.70 -0.35 4.42
N SER A 129 7.62 -1.09 4.19
CA SER A 129 7.64 -2.54 3.94
C SER A 129 7.01 -2.85 2.60
N CYS A 130 7.31 -4.02 2.05
CA CYS A 130 6.68 -4.51 0.84
C CYS A 130 5.16 -4.63 1.04
N PRO A 131 4.31 -3.90 0.28
CA PRO A 131 2.86 -3.89 0.52
C PRO A 131 2.13 -5.20 0.18
N TRP A 132 2.77 -6.08 -0.60
CA TRP A 132 2.20 -7.35 -1.07
C TRP A 132 2.95 -8.58 -0.57
N GLU A 133 3.92 -8.41 0.33
CA GLU A 133 4.54 -9.54 1.01
C GLU A 133 3.64 -9.99 2.15
N GLU A 134 3.31 -11.29 2.18
CA GLU A 134 2.59 -11.88 3.30
C GLU A 134 3.52 -11.81 4.52
N THR A 135 3.20 -10.94 5.48
CA THR A 135 3.87 -10.99 6.78
C THR A 135 3.38 -12.25 7.48
N GLU A 136 4.22 -13.28 7.53
CA GLU A 136 4.03 -14.38 8.47
C GLU A 136 3.98 -13.75 9.86
N GLN A 137 2.79 -13.72 10.47
CA GLN A 137 2.64 -13.36 11.87
C GLN A 137 3.31 -14.47 12.68
N THR A 138 4.60 -14.34 12.95
CA THR A 138 5.21 -15.05 14.06
C THR A 138 4.59 -14.48 15.33
N GLU A 139 3.50 -15.11 15.78
CA GLU A 139 3.01 -14.97 17.15
C GLU A 139 4.17 -15.31 18.07
N GLU A 140 4.91 -14.29 18.50
CA GLU A 140 5.88 -14.42 19.57
C GLU A 140 5.07 -14.75 20.82
N SER A 141 5.00 -16.05 21.09
CA SER A 141 4.19 -16.63 22.15
C SER A 141 4.66 -16.07 23.49
N VAL A 142 3.97 -15.05 24.00
CA VAL A 142 3.97 -14.73 25.43
C VAL A 142 3.27 -15.90 26.13
N GLY A 143 4.01 -16.96 26.43
CA GLY A 143 3.78 -17.92 27.52
C GLY A 143 2.40 -18.58 27.69
N ILE A 144 1.46 -18.48 26.75
CA ILE A 144 0.15 -19.14 26.88
C ILE A 144 0.20 -20.45 26.08
N LYS A 145 0.38 -21.56 26.80
CA LYS A 145 0.14 -22.91 26.24
C LYS A 145 -1.36 -23.07 25.98
N VAL A 146 -1.79 -22.83 24.75
CA VAL A 146 -3.11 -23.25 24.28
C VAL A 146 -3.00 -24.70 23.81
N GLN A 147 -3.54 -25.65 24.60
CA GLN A 147 -3.72 -27.03 24.13
C GLN A 147 -5.02 -27.14 23.34
N TYR A 148 -4.90 -27.55 22.07
CA TYR A 148 -6.06 -27.89 21.24
C TYR A 148 -6.56 -29.29 21.58
N VAL A 149 -7.79 -29.39 22.10
CA VAL A 149 -8.50 -30.67 22.22
C VAL A 149 -9.16 -30.97 20.88
N ARG A 150 -8.67 -31.99 20.19
CA ARG A 150 -9.23 -32.47 18.92
C ARG A 150 -10.56 -33.20 19.20
N PHE A 151 -11.69 -32.60 18.85
CA PHE A 151 -12.96 -33.32 18.86
C PHE A 151 -13.06 -34.21 17.61
N PRO A 152 -13.30 -35.51 17.74
CA PRO A 152 -13.51 -36.38 16.59
C PRO A 152 -14.82 -35.99 15.88
N SER A 153 -14.70 -35.83 14.57
CA SER A 153 -15.77 -35.42 13.66
C SER A 153 -16.87 -36.48 13.57
N ALA A 154 -18.03 -36.21 14.15
CA ALA A 154 -19.30 -36.78 13.70
C ALA A 154 -20.46 -35.95 14.26
N LEU A 155 -21.04 -35.08 13.42
CA LEU A 155 -22.47 -34.99 13.11
C LEU A 155 -22.78 -33.65 12.42
N PRO A 156 -23.77 -33.60 11.52
CA PRO A 156 -23.95 -32.47 10.63
C PRO A 156 -24.99 -31.46 11.17
N ILE A 157 -24.91 -30.24 10.63
CA ILE A 157 -25.97 -29.23 10.48
C ILE A 157 -25.96 -28.02 11.45
N ARG A 158 -25.96 -26.85 10.78
CA ARG A 158 -26.52 -25.51 11.07
C ARG A 158 -25.60 -24.42 11.63
N ARG A 159 -25.67 -23.29 10.89
CA ARG A 159 -25.14 -21.94 11.17
C ARG A 159 -25.17 -21.58 12.66
N GLY A 160 -24.06 -21.08 13.16
CA GLY A 160 -24.01 -20.38 14.44
C GLY A 160 -22.58 -20.18 14.94
N VAL A 161 -22.17 -18.91 15.02
CA VAL A 161 -21.14 -18.31 15.89
C VAL A 161 -20.23 -19.30 16.63
N VAL A 162 -18.92 -19.28 16.30
CA VAL A 162 -17.89 -19.89 17.14
C VAL A 162 -17.76 -19.05 18.41
N GLY A 163 -18.43 -19.47 19.49
CA GLY A 163 -18.22 -18.91 20.81
C GLY A 163 -16.90 -19.41 21.39
N ILE A 164 -15.98 -18.50 21.68
CA ILE A 164 -14.74 -18.79 22.42
C ILE A 164 -15.09 -18.72 23.91
N MET A 165 -15.08 -19.86 24.60
CA MET A 165 -15.16 -19.87 26.06
C MET A 165 -13.73 -19.85 26.62
N VAL A 166 -13.31 -18.69 27.13
CA VAL A 166 -12.04 -18.55 27.85
C VAL A 166 -12.28 -18.94 29.30
N VAL A 167 -11.68 -20.04 29.74
CA VAL A 167 -11.70 -20.43 31.17
C VAL A 167 -10.33 -20.11 31.75
N SER A 168 -10.26 -19.09 32.60
CA SER A 168 -9.04 -18.75 33.34
C SER A 168 -8.98 -19.55 34.64
N TRP A 169 -7.79 -20.10 34.93
CA TRP A 169 -7.46 -20.61 36.26
C TRP A 169 -6.25 -19.83 36.78
N PRO A 170 -6.22 -19.43 38.06
CA PRO A 170 -5.07 -18.74 38.62
C PRO A 170 -3.88 -19.70 38.75
N ALA A 171 -2.71 -19.24 38.32
CA ALA A 171 -1.46 -19.98 38.42
C ALA A 171 -1.07 -20.21 39.89
N VAL A 172 -0.73 -21.44 40.25
CA VAL A 172 -0.08 -21.78 41.51
C VAL A 172 1.41 -21.51 41.34
N ASN A 173 1.93 -20.50 42.04
CA ASN A 173 3.37 -20.26 42.13
C ASN A 173 4.01 -21.33 43.03
N SER A 174 5.10 -21.93 42.56
CA SER A 174 6.03 -22.74 43.35
C SER A 174 7.31 -21.95 43.61
#